data_AF-A0A954YPB6-F1
#
_entry.id   AF-A0A954YPB6-F1
#
_cell.length_a   1.000
_cell.length_b   1.000
_cell.length_c   1.000
_cell.angle_alpha   90.00
_cell.angle_beta   90.00
_cell.angle_gamma   90.00
#
_symmetry.space_group_name_H-M   'P 1'
#
loop_
_entity.id
_entity.type
_entity.pdbx_description
1 polymer ?
#
loop_
_entity_poly.entity_id
_entity_poly.type
_entity_poly.pdbx_seq_one_letter_code
_entity_poly.pdbx_strand_id
1 'polypeptide(L)'
;TPDALTLGTATPITDAGGNAIGTITVAADGNVTFVPASNYDGAVPDLTYTPTDGTDNGAPVTVSFGTVIGVNDAPVAVADGPVTAVPGVAVNVDPLANDTDADGDTLTLTHIIDRADPGTQIALTVGTPVTLASGTTVTLKADGTLDFVMAQGVNDLEPIDYVVSDGNGGTGTGTITLARDSDGDGVANTDDIDDDNDGILDTVEYGTPAASP
;
A
#
# COMPACT_ATOMS: atom_id res chain seq x y z
N THR A 1 -23.92 34.88 8.44
CA THR A 1 -23.61 35.33 9.81
C THR A 1 -22.17 34.94 10.09
N PRO A 2 -21.32 35.79 10.68
CA PRO A 2 -20.03 35.30 11.14
C PRO A 2 -20.29 34.18 12.14
N ASP A 3 -19.66 33.03 11.95
CA ASP A 3 -19.73 31.95 12.94
C ASP A 3 -19.07 32.41 14.23
N ALA A 4 -19.81 32.34 15.34
CA ALA A 4 -19.26 32.71 16.63
C ALA A 4 -18.27 31.62 17.07
N LEU A 5 -16.97 31.93 17.03
CA LEU A 5 -15.95 31.08 17.61
C LEU A 5 -16.08 31.10 19.13
N THR A 6 -16.22 29.93 19.74
CA THR A 6 -16.16 29.80 21.21
C THR A 6 -14.69 29.71 21.62
N LEU A 7 -14.23 30.63 22.48
CA LEU A 7 -12.85 30.65 22.94
C LEU A 7 -12.47 29.31 23.60
N GLY A 8 -11.26 28.83 23.32
CA GLY A 8 -10.72 27.56 23.80
C GLY A 8 -11.36 26.32 23.17
N THR A 9 -12.30 26.47 22.24
CA THR A 9 -12.94 25.35 21.55
C THR A 9 -12.38 25.21 20.14
N ALA A 10 -11.95 24.00 19.78
CA ALA A 10 -11.53 23.69 18.42
C ALA A 10 -12.72 23.79 17.47
N THR A 11 -12.60 24.64 16.45
CA THR A 11 -13.60 24.82 15.40
C THR A 11 -13.07 24.23 14.10
N PRO A 12 -13.79 23.31 13.45
CA PRO A 12 -13.38 22.76 12.15
C PRO A 12 -13.36 23.83 11.06
N ILE A 13 -12.35 23.76 10.19
CA ILE A 13 -12.27 24.50 8.94
C ILE A 13 -12.40 23.46 7.82
N THR A 14 -13.27 23.75 6.85
CA THR A 14 -13.49 22.90 5.68
C THR A 14 -13.32 23.70 4.39
N ASP A 15 -12.98 23.02 3.31
CA ASP A 15 -13.00 23.60 1.97
C ASP A 15 -14.44 23.78 1.45
N ALA A 16 -14.59 24.29 0.22
CA ALA A 16 -15.90 24.48 -0.40
C ALA A 16 -16.67 23.16 -0.66
N GLY A 17 -15.98 22.03 -0.68
CA GLY A 17 -16.55 20.69 -0.82
C GLY A 17 -16.91 20.03 0.51
N GLY A 18 -16.56 20.65 1.65
CA GLY A 18 -16.75 20.10 2.99
C GLY A 18 -15.61 19.18 3.45
N ASN A 19 -14.50 19.10 2.72
CA ASN A 19 -13.33 18.34 3.15
C ASN A 19 -12.62 19.08 4.28
N ALA A 20 -12.11 18.35 5.27
CA ALA A 20 -11.44 18.93 6.42
C ALA A 20 -10.08 19.54 6.03
N ILE A 21 -9.90 20.83 6.31
CA ILE A 21 -8.61 21.54 6.21
C ILE A 21 -7.85 21.41 7.53
N GLY A 22 -8.58 21.51 8.65
CA GLY A 22 -8.00 21.42 9.98
C GLY A 22 -8.94 21.96 11.05
N THR A 23 -8.39 22.26 12.21
CA THR A 23 -9.11 22.89 13.31
C THR A 23 -8.39 24.14 13.78
N ILE A 24 -9.17 25.15 14.17
CA ILE A 24 -8.68 26.39 14.74
C ILE A 24 -9.16 26.54 16.18
N THR A 25 -8.26 26.93 17.06
CA THR A 25 -8.58 27.26 18.46
C THR A 25 -8.08 28.66 18.75
N VAL A 26 -8.98 29.52 19.23
CA VAL A 26 -8.62 30.86 19.72
C VAL A 26 -8.64 30.82 21.24
N ALA A 27 -7.48 30.97 21.87
CA ALA A 27 -7.35 31.01 23.32
C ALA A 27 -7.82 32.36 23.91
N ALA A 28 -8.10 32.39 25.21
CA ALA A 28 -8.61 33.59 25.89
C ALA A 28 -7.61 34.76 25.93
N ASP A 29 -6.32 34.48 25.74
CA ASP A 29 -5.24 35.46 25.61
C ASP A 29 -5.07 35.98 24.17
N GLY A 30 -5.90 35.52 23.23
CA GLY A 30 -5.86 35.88 21.81
C GLY A 30 -4.89 35.06 20.97
N ASN A 31 -4.18 34.08 21.56
CA ASN A 31 -3.35 33.16 20.77
C ASN A 31 -4.25 32.28 19.89
N VAL A 32 -3.83 32.10 18.64
CA VAL A 32 -4.54 31.27 17.66
C VAL A 32 -3.69 30.07 17.31
N THR A 33 -4.24 28.87 17.52
CA THR A 33 -3.62 27.61 17.15
C THR A 33 -4.40 27.01 15.99
N PHE A 34 -3.69 26.68 14.91
CA PHE A 34 -4.21 25.89 13.81
C PHE A 34 -3.57 24.50 13.83
N VAL A 35 -4.38 23.47 13.72
CA VAL A 35 -3.96 22.07 13.60
C VAL A 35 -4.49 21.55 12.27
N PRO A 36 -3.63 21.29 11.26
CA PRO A 36 -4.06 20.72 9.99
C PRO A 36 -4.82 19.41 10.19
N ALA A 37 -5.76 19.10 9.29
CA ALA A 37 -6.30 17.76 9.21
C ALA A 37 -5.19 16.77 8.80
N SER A 38 -5.37 15.49 9.10
CA SER A 38 -4.42 14.46 8.65
C SER A 38 -4.28 14.54 7.13
N ASN A 39 -3.05 14.50 6.65
CA ASN A 39 -2.69 14.50 5.23
C ASN A 39 -3.23 15.74 4.47
N TYR A 40 -3.49 16.84 5.19
CA TYR A 40 -3.80 18.11 4.55
C TYR A 40 -2.50 18.88 4.29
N ASP A 41 -2.19 19.05 3.02
CA ASP A 41 -1.27 20.05 2.51
C ASP A 41 -2.04 21.07 1.65
N GLY A 42 -1.56 22.32 1.63
CA GLY A 42 -2.18 23.37 0.84
C GLY A 42 -2.55 24.63 1.61
N ALA A 43 -3.20 25.55 0.91
CA ALA A 43 -3.47 26.90 1.39
C ALA A 43 -4.51 26.89 2.52
N VAL A 44 -4.19 27.49 3.66
CA VAL A 44 -5.13 27.61 4.77
C VAL A 44 -5.90 28.93 4.62
N PRO A 45 -7.25 28.93 4.69
CA PRO A 45 -8.02 30.15 4.63
C PRO A 45 -7.64 31.14 5.72
N ASP A 46 -7.54 32.41 5.36
CA ASP A 46 -7.35 33.49 6.33
C ASP A 46 -8.55 33.57 7.29
N LEU A 47 -8.28 33.70 8.59
CA LEU A 47 -9.31 33.92 9.58
C LEU A 47 -9.47 35.41 9.84
N THR A 48 -10.65 35.96 9.58
CA THR A 48 -11.03 37.29 10.06
C THR A 48 -11.95 37.18 11.27
N TYR A 49 -11.57 37.79 12.40
CA TYR A 49 -12.39 37.86 13.61
C TYR A 49 -12.54 39.31 14.08
N THR A 50 -13.61 39.58 14.84
CA THR A 50 -13.87 40.90 15.43
C THR A 50 -13.79 40.78 16.95
N PRO A 51 -12.76 41.31 17.61
CA PRO A 51 -12.66 41.28 19.07
C PRO A 51 -13.79 42.11 19.70
N THR A 52 -14.19 41.76 20.92
CA THR A 52 -15.20 42.49 21.70
C THR A 52 -14.80 42.48 23.17
N ASP A 53 -15.11 43.56 23.90
CA ASP A 53 -14.98 43.61 25.36
C ASP A 53 -16.27 43.22 26.09
N GLY A 54 -17.27 42.73 25.34
CA GLY A 54 -18.60 42.38 25.84
C GLY A 54 -19.59 43.56 25.85
N THR A 55 -19.14 44.78 25.53
CA THR A 55 -19.99 45.96 25.42
C THR A 55 -19.99 46.56 24.02
N ASP A 56 -18.85 46.51 23.32
CA ASP A 56 -18.74 46.90 21.92
C ASP A 56 -17.83 45.95 21.11
N ASN A 57 -17.85 46.12 19.78
CA ASN A 57 -17.00 45.40 18.86
C ASN A 57 -15.84 46.30 18.41
N GLY A 58 -14.61 45.77 18.46
CA GLY A 58 -13.43 46.41 17.91
C GLY A 58 -13.36 46.36 16.38
N ALA A 59 -12.23 46.78 15.83
CA ALA A 59 -11.96 46.63 14.40
C ALA A 59 -11.70 45.15 14.04
N PRO A 60 -12.13 44.67 12.85
CA PRO A 60 -11.79 43.33 12.39
C PRO A 60 -10.27 43.12 12.30
N VAL A 61 -9.82 41.94 12.71
CA VAL A 61 -8.43 41.48 12.65
C VAL A 61 -8.37 40.25 11.76
N THR A 62 -7.39 40.19 10.87
CA THR A 62 -7.14 39.02 10.01
C THR A 62 -5.85 38.31 10.44
N VAL A 63 -5.94 37.00 10.57
CA VAL A 63 -4.81 36.08 10.79
C VAL A 63 -4.61 35.29 9.51
N SER A 64 -3.45 35.45 8.89
CA SER A 64 -3.07 34.66 7.72
C SER A 64 -2.18 33.50 8.15
N PHE A 65 -2.59 32.28 7.77
CA PHE A 65 -1.87 31.05 8.12
C PHE A 65 -0.87 30.61 7.05
N GLY A 66 -1.06 31.07 5.81
CA GLY A 66 -0.23 30.67 4.68
C GLY A 66 -0.59 29.27 4.18
N THR A 67 0.43 28.47 3.86
CA THR A 67 0.28 27.14 3.26
C THR A 67 0.86 26.09 4.20
N VAL A 68 0.13 25.02 4.45
CA VAL A 68 0.67 23.81 5.08
C VAL A 68 1.52 23.11 4.03
N ILE A 69 2.81 22.92 4.34
CA ILE A 69 3.71 22.16 3.49
C ILE A 69 3.61 20.71 3.96
N GLY A 70 3.11 19.84 3.10
CA GLY A 70 3.08 18.40 3.33
C GLY A 70 4.50 17.83 3.49
N VAL A 71 4.59 16.73 4.22
CA VAL A 71 5.79 15.88 4.23
C VAL A 71 5.39 14.61 3.51
N ASN A 72 6.18 14.21 2.53
CA ASN A 72 5.93 13.00 1.77
C ASN A 72 5.81 11.79 2.71
N ASP A 73 4.65 11.15 2.68
CA ASP A 73 4.36 9.90 3.32
C ASP A 73 4.86 8.74 2.46
N ALA A 74 5.29 7.65 3.09
CA ALA A 74 5.70 6.47 2.34
C ALA A 74 4.47 5.65 1.92
N PRO A 75 4.52 4.97 0.77
CA PRO A 75 3.43 4.13 0.32
C PRO A 75 3.22 2.93 1.25
N VAL A 76 1.96 2.54 1.40
CA VAL A 76 1.52 1.37 2.15
C VAL A 76 1.22 0.25 1.17
N ALA A 77 2.11 -0.74 1.14
CA ALA A 77 1.94 -1.94 0.33
C ALA A 77 1.12 -3.00 1.08
N VAL A 78 0.23 -3.70 0.38
CA VAL A 78 -0.66 -4.73 0.91
C VAL A 78 -0.30 -6.09 0.32
N ALA A 79 -0.44 -7.16 1.11
CA ALA A 79 -0.10 -8.49 0.65
C ALA A 79 -1.09 -9.01 -0.41
N ASP A 80 -0.57 -9.76 -1.38
CA ASP A 80 -1.27 -10.32 -2.53
C ASP A 80 -1.26 -11.85 -2.55
N GLY A 81 -2.34 -12.40 -3.10
CA GLY A 81 -2.53 -13.85 -3.25
C GLY A 81 -3.17 -14.53 -2.03
N PRO A 82 -3.06 -15.86 -1.92
CA PRO A 82 -2.28 -16.74 -2.79
C PRO A 82 -2.76 -16.73 -4.25
N VAL A 83 -1.82 -16.77 -5.19
CA VAL A 83 -2.09 -16.84 -6.64
C VAL A 83 -1.74 -18.24 -7.14
N THR A 84 -2.75 -18.98 -7.58
CA THR A 84 -2.57 -20.30 -8.19
C THR A 84 -1.69 -20.20 -9.44
N ALA A 85 -0.64 -21.03 -9.52
CA ALA A 85 0.38 -20.96 -10.55
C ALA A 85 0.84 -22.36 -10.95
N VAL A 86 0.72 -22.65 -12.25
CA VAL A 86 1.26 -23.87 -12.84
C VAL A 86 2.76 -23.70 -13.11
N PRO A 87 3.65 -24.57 -12.59
CA PRO A 87 5.09 -24.43 -12.83
C PRO A 87 5.45 -24.36 -14.32
N GLY A 88 6.28 -23.37 -14.67
CA GLY A 88 6.68 -23.12 -16.07
C GLY A 88 5.65 -22.35 -16.91
N VAL A 89 4.46 -22.06 -16.38
CA VAL A 89 3.45 -21.21 -17.03
C VAL A 89 3.50 -19.82 -16.42
N ALA A 90 3.37 -18.79 -17.27
CA ALA A 90 3.33 -17.41 -16.80
C ALA A 90 1.98 -17.07 -16.19
N VAL A 91 1.98 -16.49 -14.99
CA VAL A 91 0.83 -15.83 -14.36
C VAL A 91 1.12 -14.35 -14.20
N ASN A 92 0.13 -13.51 -14.50
CA ASN A 92 0.25 -12.06 -14.40
C ASN A 92 -0.45 -11.58 -13.12
N VAL A 93 0.24 -10.74 -12.36
CA VAL A 93 -0.24 -10.18 -11.08
C VAL A 93 -0.04 -8.67 -11.09
N ASP A 94 -1.08 -7.95 -10.67
CA ASP A 94 -1.01 -6.51 -10.39
C ASP A 94 -0.95 -6.29 -8.86
N PRO A 95 0.26 -6.24 -8.26
CA PRO A 95 0.39 -6.01 -6.83
C PRO A 95 0.05 -4.58 -6.41
N LEU A 96 -0.02 -3.63 -7.34
CA LEU A 96 -0.30 -2.24 -6.98
C LEU A 96 -1.81 -1.97 -6.82
N ALA A 97 -2.67 -2.93 -7.19
CA ALA A 97 -4.12 -2.75 -7.23
C ALA A 97 -4.75 -2.45 -5.85
N ASN A 98 -4.13 -2.91 -4.78
CA ASN A 98 -4.54 -2.74 -3.38
C ASN A 98 -3.56 -1.87 -2.57
N ASP A 99 -2.50 -1.37 -3.20
CA ASP A 99 -1.53 -0.48 -2.58
C ASP A 99 -2.03 0.96 -2.55
N THR A 100 -1.60 1.70 -1.54
CA THR A 100 -2.06 3.08 -1.34
C THR A 100 -0.94 4.02 -0.96
N ASP A 101 -1.13 5.29 -1.29
CA ASP A 101 -0.28 6.38 -0.86
C ASP A 101 -1.14 7.50 -0.26
N ALA A 102 -0.68 8.07 0.85
CA ALA A 102 -1.43 9.06 1.60
C ALA A 102 -1.47 10.43 0.92
N ASP A 103 -0.45 10.75 0.12
CA ASP A 103 -0.35 11.97 -0.70
C ASP A 103 -1.03 11.80 -2.07
N GLY A 104 -1.42 10.56 -2.41
CA GLY A 104 -2.07 10.22 -3.68
C GLY A 104 -1.09 10.09 -4.84
N ASP A 105 0.19 9.84 -4.54
CA ASP A 105 1.22 9.67 -5.54
C ASP A 105 1.01 8.39 -6.38
N THR A 106 1.47 8.46 -7.64
CA THR A 106 1.42 7.29 -8.52
C THR A 106 2.50 6.30 -8.13
N LEU A 107 2.08 5.08 -7.82
CA LEU A 107 2.96 4.02 -7.36
C LEU A 107 3.63 3.27 -8.51
N THR A 108 4.89 2.88 -8.29
CA THR A 108 5.68 2.09 -9.24
C THR A 108 6.43 0.97 -8.54
N LEU A 109 6.50 -0.19 -9.20
CA LEU A 109 7.34 -1.30 -8.76
C LEU A 109 8.80 -1.03 -9.12
N THR A 110 9.69 -1.15 -8.15
CA THR A 110 11.11 -0.84 -8.33
C THR A 110 12.01 -2.05 -8.12
N HIS A 111 11.68 -2.92 -7.17
CA HIS A 111 12.52 -4.07 -6.83
C HIS A 111 11.67 -5.29 -6.46
N ILE A 112 12.30 -6.46 -6.58
CA ILE A 112 11.86 -7.69 -5.96
C ILE A 112 12.89 -8.12 -4.91
N ILE A 113 12.45 -8.78 -3.85
CA ILE A 113 13.29 -9.31 -2.78
C ILE A 113 13.02 -10.80 -2.70
N ASP A 114 14.07 -11.59 -2.90
CA ASP A 114 14.04 -13.02 -2.66
C ASP A 114 14.11 -13.26 -1.15
N ARG A 115 13.15 -14.00 -0.59
CA ARG A 115 13.18 -14.35 0.84
C ARG A 115 14.31 -15.30 1.21
N ALA A 116 14.94 -15.95 0.25
CA ALA A 116 16.20 -16.67 0.47
C ALA A 116 17.36 -15.71 0.81
N ASP A 117 17.28 -14.45 0.39
CA ASP A 117 18.24 -13.38 0.70
C ASP A 117 17.53 -12.03 0.93
N PRO A 118 16.82 -11.86 2.08
CA PRO A 118 15.97 -10.69 2.32
C PRO A 118 16.76 -9.38 2.48
N GLY A 119 18.09 -9.45 2.58
CA GLY A 119 18.97 -8.27 2.62
C GLY A 119 19.25 -7.66 1.24
N THR A 120 18.91 -8.37 0.16
CA THR A 120 19.23 -7.98 -1.20
C THR A 120 17.97 -7.60 -1.98
N GLN A 121 17.89 -6.32 -2.36
CA GLN A 121 16.88 -5.85 -3.31
C GLN A 121 17.40 -6.01 -4.74
N ILE A 122 16.61 -6.64 -5.61
CA ILE A 122 16.93 -6.85 -7.02
C ILE A 122 16.11 -5.86 -7.85
N ALA A 123 16.78 -4.94 -8.53
CA ALA A 123 16.12 -3.92 -9.33
C ALA A 123 15.35 -4.56 -10.50
N LEU A 124 14.10 -4.13 -10.67
CA LEU A 124 13.26 -4.52 -11.79
C LEU A 124 13.51 -3.58 -12.96
N THR A 125 13.61 -4.14 -14.17
CA THR A 125 13.67 -3.39 -15.42
C THR A 125 12.62 -3.95 -16.35
N VAL A 126 11.78 -3.08 -16.93
CA VAL A 126 10.70 -3.49 -17.82
C VAL A 126 11.21 -4.43 -18.91
N GLY A 127 10.56 -5.59 -19.05
CA GLY A 127 10.86 -6.61 -20.04
C GLY A 127 12.13 -7.43 -19.77
N THR A 128 12.84 -7.18 -18.66
CA THR A 128 14.02 -7.96 -18.27
C THR A 128 13.66 -8.93 -17.14
N PRO A 129 13.74 -10.26 -17.36
CA PRO A 129 13.47 -11.22 -16.31
C PRO A 129 14.54 -11.18 -15.21
N VAL A 130 14.08 -11.24 -13.96
CA VAL A 130 14.88 -11.53 -12.76
C VAL A 130 14.65 -12.98 -12.39
N THR A 131 15.71 -13.72 -12.03
CA THR A 131 15.61 -15.12 -11.57
C THR A 131 15.94 -15.19 -10.09
N LEU A 132 15.02 -15.74 -9.30
CA LEU A 132 15.19 -15.98 -7.86
C LEU A 132 16.00 -17.26 -7.60
N ALA A 133 16.43 -17.48 -6.36
CA ALA A 133 17.20 -18.66 -5.97
C ALA A 133 16.43 -19.98 -6.17
N SER A 134 15.09 -19.93 -6.10
CA SER A 134 14.19 -21.05 -6.43
C SER A 134 14.20 -21.41 -7.92
N GLY A 135 14.67 -20.51 -8.78
CA GLY A 135 14.54 -20.58 -10.23
C GLY A 135 13.30 -19.86 -10.78
N THR A 136 12.37 -19.43 -9.91
CA THR A 136 11.20 -18.64 -10.32
C THR A 136 11.67 -17.35 -11.00
N THR A 137 11.06 -17.02 -12.14
CA THR A 137 11.38 -15.78 -12.86
C THR A 137 10.28 -14.75 -12.70
N VAL A 138 10.68 -13.49 -12.54
CA VAL A 138 9.81 -12.33 -12.36
C VAL A 138 10.14 -11.32 -13.46
N THR A 139 9.14 -10.88 -14.22
CA THR A 139 9.33 -9.88 -15.28
C THR A 139 8.36 -8.72 -15.10
N LEU A 140 8.89 -7.51 -14.91
CA LEU A 140 8.09 -6.30 -14.92
C LEU A 140 7.59 -5.99 -16.33
N LYS A 141 6.29 -5.80 -16.47
CA LYS A 141 5.61 -5.47 -17.73
C LYS A 141 5.50 -3.97 -17.91
N ALA A 142 5.28 -3.55 -19.16
CA ALA A 142 5.18 -2.13 -19.50
C ALA A 142 3.91 -1.46 -18.95
N ASP A 143 2.90 -2.26 -18.56
CA ASP A 143 1.67 -1.81 -17.92
C ASP A 143 1.79 -1.73 -16.38
N GLY A 144 2.95 -2.05 -15.80
CA GLY A 144 3.19 -2.00 -14.36
C GLY A 144 2.93 -3.31 -13.61
N THR A 145 2.41 -4.34 -14.28
CA THR A 145 2.17 -5.67 -13.69
C THR A 145 3.44 -6.54 -13.68
N LEU A 146 3.41 -7.64 -12.93
CA LEU A 146 4.48 -8.65 -12.87
C LEU A 146 4.02 -9.95 -13.51
N ASP A 147 4.78 -10.44 -14.50
CA ASP A 147 4.68 -11.83 -14.94
C ASP A 147 5.60 -12.70 -14.07
N PHE A 148 5.02 -13.71 -13.43
CA PHE A 148 5.73 -14.76 -12.71
C PHE A 148 5.72 -16.05 -13.52
N VAL A 149 6.88 -16.69 -13.67
CA VAL A 149 6.98 -18.08 -14.11
C VAL A 149 7.58 -18.86 -12.95
N MET A 150 6.72 -19.54 -12.20
CA MET A 150 7.12 -20.37 -11.06
C MET A 150 8.02 -21.51 -11.53
N ALA A 151 9.13 -21.74 -10.85
CA ALA A 151 9.97 -22.90 -11.11
C ALA A 151 9.32 -24.19 -10.57
N GLN A 152 9.64 -25.32 -11.21
CA GLN A 152 9.35 -26.63 -10.65
C GLN A 152 10.16 -26.81 -9.37
N GLY A 153 9.51 -26.67 -8.22
CA GLY A 153 10.13 -26.81 -6.90
C GLY A 153 9.54 -27.95 -6.08
N VAL A 154 9.74 -27.90 -4.76
CA VAL A 154 9.06 -28.79 -3.78
C VAL A 154 8.14 -28.03 -2.81
N ASN A 155 8.13 -26.70 -2.87
CA ASN A 155 7.27 -25.88 -2.01
C ASN A 155 5.94 -25.56 -2.71
N ASP A 156 4.83 -25.80 -2.03
CA ASP A 156 3.49 -25.50 -2.57
C ASP A 156 3.15 -24.01 -2.44
N LEU A 157 3.86 -23.29 -1.57
CA LEU A 157 3.76 -21.84 -1.44
C LEU A 157 5.13 -21.18 -1.62
N GLU A 158 5.17 -20.12 -2.42
CA GLU A 158 6.35 -19.30 -2.64
C GLU A 158 6.01 -17.82 -2.41
N PRO A 159 6.30 -17.29 -1.20
CA PRO A 159 6.17 -15.88 -0.92
C PRO A 159 7.39 -15.09 -1.43
N ILE A 160 7.12 -14.02 -2.17
CA ILE A 160 8.11 -13.15 -2.80
C ILE A 160 7.77 -11.71 -2.40
N ASP A 161 8.74 -10.96 -1.89
CA ASP A 161 8.51 -9.59 -1.47
C ASP A 161 8.80 -8.61 -2.62
N TYR A 162 8.03 -7.54 -2.73
CA TYR A 162 8.22 -6.49 -3.75
C TYR A 162 8.36 -5.13 -3.08
N VAL A 163 9.02 -4.20 -3.78
CA VAL A 163 9.21 -2.82 -3.32
C VAL A 163 8.50 -1.86 -4.25
N VAL A 164 7.60 -1.08 -3.67
CA VAL A 164 6.86 0.00 -4.33
C VAL A 164 7.48 1.35 -3.95
N SER A 165 7.50 2.30 -4.89
CA SER A 165 7.93 3.68 -4.65
C SER A 165 6.89 4.67 -5.17
N ASP A 166 6.76 5.77 -4.44
CA ASP A 166 5.97 6.96 -4.78
C ASP A 166 6.67 7.90 -5.79
N GLY A 167 7.95 7.68 -6.09
CA GLY A 167 8.76 8.56 -6.95
C GLY A 167 9.24 9.86 -6.27
N ASN A 168 8.84 10.11 -5.03
CA ASN A 168 9.19 11.26 -4.20
C ASN A 168 10.11 10.90 -3.03
N GLY A 169 10.50 9.63 -2.92
CA GLY A 169 11.54 9.13 -2.03
C GLY A 169 11.02 8.21 -0.93
N GLY A 170 9.71 8.04 -0.81
CA GLY A 170 9.10 7.02 0.00
C GLY A 170 9.06 5.67 -0.74
N THR A 171 9.16 4.61 0.07
CA THR A 171 9.09 3.23 -0.41
C THR A 171 8.30 2.37 0.57
N GLY A 172 7.57 1.40 0.03
CA GLY A 172 6.83 0.39 0.78
C GLY A 172 7.28 -1.01 0.35
N THR A 173 7.04 -2.00 1.21
CA THR A 173 7.32 -3.41 0.89
C THR A 173 6.07 -4.25 1.12
N GLY A 174 5.64 -4.94 0.07
CA GLY A 174 4.53 -5.89 0.09
C GLY A 174 5.02 -7.30 -0.22
N THR A 175 4.10 -8.26 -0.19
CA THR A 175 4.38 -9.67 -0.47
C THR A 175 3.37 -10.21 -1.45
N ILE A 176 3.83 -10.93 -2.48
CA ILE A 176 3.01 -11.77 -3.34
C ILE A 176 3.26 -13.23 -2.95
N THR A 177 2.23 -14.01 -2.73
CA THR A 177 2.36 -15.46 -2.50
C THR A 177 1.87 -16.23 -3.71
N LEU A 178 2.74 -16.98 -4.36
CA LEU A 178 2.36 -17.96 -5.38
C LEU A 178 2.01 -19.29 -4.71
N ALA A 179 0.97 -19.95 -5.20
CA ALA A 179 0.55 -21.28 -4.79
C ALA A 179 0.64 -22.24 -5.98
N ARG A 180 1.34 -23.36 -5.81
CA ARG A 180 1.53 -24.33 -6.89
C ARG A 180 0.22 -25.00 -7.28
N ASP A 181 0.06 -25.21 -8.57
CA ASP A 181 -0.93 -26.09 -9.21
C ASP A 181 -0.16 -27.08 -10.11
N SER A 182 0.04 -28.30 -9.60
CA SER A 182 0.89 -29.32 -10.21
C SER A 182 0.30 -29.91 -11.49
N ASP A 183 -1.01 -30.14 -11.52
CA ASP A 183 -1.70 -30.82 -12.62
C ASP A 183 -2.35 -29.84 -13.62
N GLY A 184 -2.49 -28.57 -13.23
CA GLY A 184 -2.99 -27.48 -14.04
C GLY A 184 -4.51 -27.39 -14.10
N ASP A 185 -5.23 -27.94 -13.14
CA ASP A 185 -6.70 -27.93 -13.11
C ASP A 185 -7.29 -26.62 -12.54
N GLY A 186 -6.45 -25.75 -11.98
CA GLY A 186 -6.81 -24.47 -11.39
C GLY A 186 -7.02 -24.50 -9.87
N VAL A 187 -6.83 -25.64 -9.21
CA VAL A 187 -6.79 -25.80 -7.76
C VAL A 187 -5.33 -25.85 -7.32
N ALA A 188 -4.98 -25.09 -6.28
CA ALA A 188 -3.62 -25.17 -5.75
C ALA A 188 -3.45 -26.48 -4.97
N ASN A 189 -2.26 -27.09 -5.00
CA ASN A 189 -1.95 -28.35 -4.31
C ASN A 189 -2.30 -28.32 -2.81
N THR A 190 -2.24 -27.14 -2.17
CA THR A 190 -2.61 -27.01 -0.75
C THR A 190 -4.09 -27.26 -0.48
N ASP A 191 -4.93 -27.13 -1.50
CA ASP A 191 -6.38 -27.29 -1.47
C ASP A 191 -6.87 -28.44 -2.35
N ASP A 192 -6.00 -29.02 -3.20
CA ASP A 192 -6.28 -30.18 -4.03
C ASP A 192 -6.12 -31.48 -3.21
N ILE A 193 -6.93 -32.48 -3.54
CA ILE A 193 -6.98 -33.78 -2.88
C ILE A 193 -6.32 -34.90 -3.71
N ASP A 194 -5.94 -34.62 -4.94
CA ASP A 194 -5.30 -35.51 -5.92
C ASP A 194 -4.32 -34.65 -6.76
N ASP A 195 -3.30 -34.10 -6.09
CA ASP A 195 -2.53 -32.97 -6.62
C ASP A 195 -1.64 -33.31 -7.84
N ASP A 196 -1.46 -34.59 -8.15
CA ASP A 196 -0.79 -35.07 -9.36
C ASP A 196 -1.73 -35.70 -10.40
N ASN A 197 -3.03 -35.75 -10.10
CA ASN A 197 -4.11 -36.27 -10.95
C ASN A 197 -3.83 -37.67 -11.51
N ASP A 198 -3.18 -38.51 -10.70
CA ASP A 198 -2.94 -39.90 -11.03
C ASP A 198 -4.16 -40.80 -10.71
N GLY A 199 -5.17 -40.21 -10.06
CA GLY A 199 -6.42 -40.85 -9.66
C GLY A 199 -6.38 -41.47 -8.27
N ILE A 200 -5.32 -41.21 -7.49
CA ILE A 200 -5.13 -41.62 -6.11
C ILE A 200 -5.14 -40.37 -5.24
N LEU A 201 -6.17 -40.24 -4.39
CA LEU A 201 -6.21 -39.12 -3.46
C LEU A 201 -4.98 -39.10 -2.55
N ASP A 202 -4.47 -37.93 -2.20
CA ASP A 202 -3.36 -37.71 -1.27
C ASP A 202 -3.52 -38.54 0.01
N THR A 203 -4.75 -38.60 0.53
CA THR A 203 -5.08 -39.37 1.75
C THR A 203 -4.75 -40.87 1.65
N VAL A 204 -4.68 -41.41 0.43
CA VAL A 204 -4.29 -42.78 0.12
C VAL A 204 -2.78 -42.88 -0.06
N GLU A 205 -2.15 -41.89 -0.69
CA GLU A 205 -0.69 -41.85 -0.94
C GLU A 205 0.13 -41.70 0.35
N TYR A 206 -0.29 -40.81 1.24
CA TYR A 206 0.32 -40.62 2.57
C TYR A 206 0.12 -41.84 3.51
N GLY A 207 -0.68 -42.84 3.10
CA GLY A 207 -0.98 -44.06 3.86
C GLY A 207 0.00 -45.22 3.66
N THR A 208 0.88 -45.19 2.65
CA THR A 208 1.87 -46.25 2.43
C THR A 208 3.29 -45.77 2.67
N PRO A 209 3.94 -46.14 3.80
CA PRO A 209 5.39 -46.01 3.86
C PRO A 209 5.96 -46.96 2.81
N ALA A 210 6.70 -46.40 1.85
CA ALA A 210 7.43 -47.18 0.85
C ALA A 210 8.18 -48.31 1.57
N ALA A 211 7.78 -49.55 1.29
CA ALA A 211 8.56 -50.71 1.69
C ALA A 211 9.88 -50.63 0.91
N SER A 212 10.95 -50.22 1.60
CA SER A 212 12.30 -50.29 1.05
C SER A 212 12.65 -51.75 0.72
N PRO A 213 13.24 -52.04 -0.45
CA PRO A 213 13.89 -53.33 -0.68
C PRO A 213 15.08 -53.53 0.27
#